data_AF-A0A1X1DAC2-F1
#
_entry.id   AF-A0A1X1DAC2-F1
#
_cell.length_a   1.000
_cell.length_b   1.000
_cell.length_c   1.000
_cell.angle_alpha   90.00
_cell.angle_beta   90.00
_cell.angle_gamma   90.00
#
_symmetry.space_group_name_H-M   'P 1'
#
loop_
_entity.id
_entity.type
_entity.pdbx_description
1 polymer ?
#
loop_
_entity_poly.entity_id
_entity_poly.type
_entity_poly.pdbx_seq_one_letter_code
_entity_poly.pdbx_strand_id
1 'polypeptide(L)'
;MIKLLMLLAGRDLLVRYRLAIALLAASGLLLAAMIALDLAIDGHINISASVLAAVLLLSLLFNLLSGEASLQRWLNLLFSLIFIGTLVVGLIWHGDGRQLKKLIFAVMEVCLLCNGLFRCLSAALIQRRRWARHFLLGCGEMVLGGVLFFSGHDLHGCLLLGGWLIFLLLSFSLTIWRVYRQWQRLPDGDSLTLLPCFCRGHRNMARLKPWLQTPFPSDSETFPLYVHVWQAQCEADKQPRRYVIDRYIGVINGAGEFCTGHAALSFGQHGYISLYPLQEIEPAREALPRLLLAGQINDRPGRFLPSLAAEVAGWRSRISRSVSPAITVGHWRITGMPMARIVCTT
;
A
#
# COMPACT_ATOMS: atom_id res chain seq x y z
N MET A 1 1.88 0.36 2.80
CA MET A 1 1.76 -0.89 3.58
C MET A 1 2.85 -0.96 4.66
N ILE A 2 4.15 -0.87 4.33
CA ILE A 2 5.23 -0.96 5.35
C ILE A 2 5.09 0.02 6.53
N LYS A 3 4.65 1.24 6.28
CA LYS A 3 4.36 2.26 7.31
C LYS A 3 3.26 1.83 8.29
N LEU A 4 2.21 1.20 7.76
CA LEU A 4 1.06 0.76 8.55
C LEU A 4 1.43 -0.48 9.37
N LEU A 5 2.18 -1.40 8.76
CA LEU A 5 2.83 -2.52 9.44
C LEU A 5 3.73 -2.06 10.59
N MET A 6 4.54 -1.02 10.38
CA MET A 6 5.39 -0.46 11.44
C MET A 6 4.55 0.16 12.57
N LEU A 7 3.45 0.86 12.25
CA LEU A 7 2.55 1.42 13.25
C LEU A 7 1.84 0.33 14.08
N LEU A 8 1.38 -0.74 13.42
CA LEU A 8 0.71 -1.86 14.10
C LEU A 8 1.67 -2.74 14.90
N ALA A 9 2.86 -3.01 14.36
CA ALA A 9 3.88 -3.80 15.04
C ALA A 9 4.39 -3.09 16.30
N GLY A 10 4.31 -1.76 16.34
CA GLY A 10 4.79 -0.96 17.45
C GLY A 10 6.31 -1.00 17.58
N ARG A 11 6.82 -0.32 18.60
CA ARG A 11 8.26 -0.13 18.76
C ARG A 11 8.96 -1.41 19.19
N ASP A 12 8.37 -2.12 20.13
CA ASP A 12 9.01 -3.24 20.81
C ASP A 12 9.28 -4.42 19.87
N LEU A 13 8.36 -4.69 18.94
CA LEU A 13 8.53 -5.73 17.94
C LEU A 13 9.70 -5.41 16.99
N LEU A 14 9.86 -4.13 16.63
CA LEU A 14 10.94 -3.68 15.75
C LEU A 14 12.32 -3.72 16.44
N VAL A 15 12.40 -3.40 17.73
CA VAL A 15 13.63 -3.59 18.52
C VAL A 15 13.99 -5.07 18.58
N ARG A 16 13.01 -5.94 18.86
CA ARG A 16 13.21 -7.39 18.96
C ARG A 16 13.77 -7.99 17.68
N TYR A 17 13.25 -7.56 16.52
CA TYR A 17 13.67 -8.09 15.21
C TYR A 17 14.73 -7.24 14.49
N ARG A 18 15.44 -6.33 15.19
CA ARG A 18 16.44 -5.43 14.59
C ARG A 18 17.53 -6.16 13.78
N LEU A 19 17.99 -7.31 14.28
CA LEU A 19 19.01 -8.12 13.60
C LEU A 19 18.43 -8.78 12.36
N ALA A 20 17.21 -9.32 12.44
CA ALA A 20 16.53 -9.92 11.29
C ALA A 20 16.33 -8.90 10.16
N ILE A 21 15.95 -7.66 10.49
CA ILE A 21 15.79 -6.56 9.51
C ILE A 21 17.14 -6.22 8.85
N ALA A 22 18.22 -6.14 9.62
CA ALA A 22 19.56 -5.88 9.10
C ALA A 22 20.07 -7.03 8.21
N LEU A 23 19.89 -8.27 8.65
CA LEU A 23 20.25 -9.48 7.90
C LEU A 23 19.45 -9.57 6.60
N LEU A 24 18.17 -9.23 6.59
CA LEU A 24 17.34 -9.21 5.39
C LEU A 24 17.80 -8.14 4.39
N ALA A 25 18.22 -6.96 4.86
CA ALA A 25 18.81 -5.95 3.99
C ALA A 25 20.15 -6.42 3.40
N ALA A 26 21.00 -7.02 4.23
CA ALA A 26 22.31 -7.54 3.84
C ALA A 26 22.20 -8.72 2.85
N SER A 27 21.25 -9.64 3.06
CA SER A 27 21.05 -10.79 2.17
C SER A 27 20.64 -10.37 0.77
N GLY A 28 19.74 -9.38 0.65
CA GLY A 28 19.37 -8.83 -0.67
C GLY A 28 20.54 -8.13 -1.37
N LEU A 29 21.45 -7.47 -0.62
CA LEU A 29 22.66 -6.87 -1.18
C LEU A 29 23.65 -7.93 -1.66
N LEU A 30 23.83 -9.00 -0.88
CA LEU A 30 24.68 -10.13 -1.22
C LEU A 30 24.15 -10.85 -2.47
N LEU A 31 22.84 -11.11 -2.54
CA LEU A 31 22.20 -11.71 -3.72
C LEU A 31 22.39 -10.83 -4.97
N ALA A 32 22.20 -9.52 -4.85
CA ALA A 32 22.45 -8.60 -5.96
C ALA A 32 23.93 -8.63 -6.42
N ALA A 33 24.88 -8.72 -5.48
CA ALA A 33 26.30 -8.85 -5.80
C ALA A 33 26.63 -10.18 -6.48
N MET A 34 26.07 -11.30 -6.03
CA MET A 34 26.25 -12.61 -6.66
C MET A 34 25.72 -12.61 -8.10
N ILE A 35 24.54 -12.03 -8.33
CA ILE A 35 23.98 -11.91 -9.68
C ILE A 35 24.87 -11.02 -10.57
N ALA A 36 25.39 -9.92 -10.04
CA ALA A 36 26.30 -9.05 -10.80
C ALA A 36 27.60 -9.77 -11.18
N LEU A 37 28.14 -10.60 -10.29
CA LEU A 37 29.34 -11.41 -10.56
C LEU A 37 29.07 -12.51 -11.60
N ASP A 38 27.96 -13.26 -11.46
CA ASP A 38 27.49 -14.28 -12.43
C ASP A 38 27.39 -13.67 -13.84
N LEU A 39 26.81 -12.47 -13.91
CA LEU A 39 26.61 -11.76 -15.16
C LEU A 39 27.90 -11.20 -15.76
N ALA A 40 28.83 -10.75 -14.92
CA ALA A 40 30.11 -10.19 -15.35
C ALA A 40 31.13 -11.24 -15.79
N ILE A 41 31.10 -12.43 -15.17
CA ILE A 41 32.08 -13.50 -15.41
C ILE A 41 31.59 -14.43 -16.54
N ASP A 42 30.36 -14.95 -16.42
CA ASP A 42 29.89 -16.03 -17.28
C ASP A 42 28.90 -15.57 -18.36
N GLY A 43 28.32 -14.37 -18.21
CA GLY A 43 27.25 -13.88 -19.10
C GLY A 43 26.01 -14.78 -19.09
N HIS A 44 25.90 -15.66 -18.09
CA HIS A 44 24.80 -16.59 -17.90
C HIS A 44 23.78 -16.04 -16.88
N ILE A 45 22.56 -16.56 -16.94
CA ILE A 45 21.42 -16.10 -16.12
C ILE A 45 21.02 -17.13 -15.05
N ASN A 46 21.88 -18.10 -14.74
CA ASN A 46 21.50 -19.25 -13.91
C ASN A 46 21.20 -18.81 -12.47
N ILE A 47 22.02 -17.93 -11.89
CA ILE A 47 21.77 -17.41 -10.54
C ILE A 47 20.56 -16.47 -10.58
N SER A 48 20.46 -15.60 -11.60
CA SER A 48 19.32 -14.70 -11.78
C SER A 48 17.98 -15.46 -11.84
N ALA A 49 17.91 -16.53 -12.63
CA ALA A 49 16.71 -17.34 -12.78
C ALA A 49 16.35 -18.06 -11.47
N SER A 50 17.34 -18.61 -10.76
CA SER A 50 17.14 -19.28 -9.46
C SER A 50 16.64 -18.31 -8.39
N VAL A 51 17.23 -17.13 -8.29
CA VAL A 51 16.82 -16.10 -7.34
C VAL A 51 15.41 -15.59 -7.65
N LEU A 52 15.12 -15.36 -8.93
CA LEU A 52 13.78 -14.94 -9.36
C LEU A 52 12.73 -16.01 -9.05
N ALA A 53 13.03 -17.28 -9.31
CA ALA A 53 12.17 -18.41 -8.96
C ALA A 53 11.88 -18.46 -7.46
N ALA A 54 12.93 -18.31 -6.63
CA ALA A 54 12.79 -18.30 -5.17
C ALA A 54 11.92 -17.14 -4.68
N VAL A 55 12.10 -15.92 -5.21
CA VAL A 55 11.29 -14.75 -4.86
C VAL A 55 9.82 -14.95 -5.22
N LEU A 56 9.54 -15.54 -6.38
CA LEU A 56 8.16 -15.80 -6.83
C LEU A 56 7.50 -16.94 -6.06
N LEU A 57 8.24 -17.98 -5.70
CA LEU A 57 7.77 -19.04 -4.80
C LEU A 57 7.42 -18.50 -3.42
N LEU A 58 8.28 -17.65 -2.85
CA LEU A 58 8.01 -16.98 -1.57
C LEU A 58 6.77 -16.09 -1.67
N SER A 59 6.64 -15.35 -2.77
CA SER A 59 5.45 -14.53 -3.06
C SER A 59 4.19 -15.38 -3.16
N LEU A 60 4.22 -16.52 -3.87
CA LEU A 60 3.08 -17.44 -3.96
C LEU A 60 2.67 -17.92 -2.57
N LEU A 61 3.63 -18.42 -1.78
CA LEU A 61 3.38 -18.92 -0.43
C LEU A 61 2.75 -17.84 0.46
N PHE A 62 3.29 -16.62 0.43
CA PHE A 62 2.74 -15.51 1.20
C PHE A 62 1.31 -15.15 0.78
N ASN A 63 1.01 -15.15 -0.53
CA ASN A 63 -0.34 -14.88 -1.03
C ASN A 63 -1.32 -16.03 -0.75
N LEU A 64 -0.86 -17.27 -0.63
CA LEU A 64 -1.69 -18.40 -0.21
C LEU A 64 -2.04 -18.32 1.28
N LEU A 65 -1.05 -17.98 2.12
CA LEU A 65 -1.21 -17.83 3.57
C LEU A 65 -1.99 -16.56 3.96
N SER A 66 -1.97 -15.53 3.11
CA SER A 66 -2.74 -14.31 3.35
C SER A 66 -4.24 -14.56 3.17
N GLY A 67 -5.04 -14.29 4.20
CA GLY A 67 -6.51 -14.40 4.16
C GLY A 67 -7.21 -13.26 3.39
N GLU A 68 -6.47 -12.31 2.81
CA GLU A 68 -7.06 -11.13 2.21
C GLU A 68 -7.67 -11.43 0.83
N ALA A 69 -8.97 -11.15 0.64
CA ALA A 69 -9.58 -11.20 -0.68
C ALA A 69 -9.41 -9.85 -1.40
N SER A 70 -8.31 -9.68 -2.12
CA SER A 70 -8.01 -8.49 -2.93
C SER A 70 -7.71 -8.85 -4.39
N LEU A 71 -8.06 -7.96 -5.34
CA LEU A 71 -7.72 -8.13 -6.76
C LEU A 71 -6.20 -8.26 -6.94
N GLN A 72 -5.42 -7.51 -6.18
CA GLN A 72 -3.96 -7.59 -6.20
C GLN A 72 -3.46 -8.98 -5.81
N ARG A 73 -4.07 -9.63 -4.80
CA ARG A 73 -3.73 -11.01 -4.44
C ARG A 73 -4.01 -11.96 -5.59
N TRP A 74 -5.19 -11.88 -6.20
CA TRP A 74 -5.55 -12.75 -7.32
C TRP A 74 -4.60 -12.60 -8.51
N LEU A 75 -4.24 -11.36 -8.86
CA LEU A 75 -3.24 -11.09 -9.89
C LEU A 75 -1.86 -11.64 -9.49
N ASN A 76 -1.42 -11.43 -8.25
CA ASN A 76 -0.15 -11.97 -7.77
C ASN A 76 -0.12 -13.50 -7.78
N LEU A 77 -1.22 -14.16 -7.37
CA LEU A 77 -1.36 -15.63 -7.41
C LEU A 77 -1.29 -16.13 -8.85
N LEU A 78 -2.04 -15.50 -9.77
CA LEU A 78 -2.04 -15.84 -11.19
C LEU A 78 -0.64 -15.71 -11.78
N PHE A 79 0.04 -14.56 -11.59
CA PHE A 79 1.39 -14.35 -12.10
C PHE A 79 2.40 -15.32 -11.49
N SER A 80 2.32 -15.58 -10.18
CA SER A 80 3.23 -16.52 -9.52
C SER A 80 3.01 -17.95 -10.04
N LEU A 81 1.75 -18.36 -10.25
CA LEU A 81 1.41 -19.68 -10.79
C LEU A 81 1.86 -19.84 -12.24
N ILE A 82 1.65 -18.82 -13.09
CA ILE A 82 2.12 -18.82 -14.49
C ILE A 82 3.65 -18.98 -14.51
N PHE A 83 4.37 -18.25 -13.67
CA PHE A 83 5.83 -18.28 -13.67
C PHE A 83 6.39 -19.59 -13.11
N ILE A 84 5.83 -20.09 -12.01
CA ILE A 84 6.20 -21.40 -11.44
C ILE A 84 5.85 -22.52 -12.41
N GLY A 85 4.66 -22.47 -13.04
CA GLY A 85 4.28 -23.40 -14.09
C GLY A 85 5.26 -23.39 -15.26
N THR A 86 5.73 -22.21 -15.66
CA THR A 86 6.75 -22.05 -16.71
C THR A 86 8.08 -22.69 -16.33
N LEU A 87 8.50 -22.56 -15.06
CA LEU A 87 9.71 -23.21 -14.54
C LEU A 87 9.56 -24.73 -14.41
N VAL A 88 8.41 -25.22 -13.94
CA VAL A 88 8.12 -26.66 -13.82
C VAL A 88 8.08 -27.31 -15.21
N VAL A 89 7.40 -26.68 -16.17
CA VAL A 89 7.43 -27.12 -17.58
C VAL A 89 8.87 -27.14 -18.09
N GLY A 90 9.68 -26.12 -17.76
CA GLY A 90 11.09 -26.10 -18.09
C GLY A 90 11.95 -27.22 -17.48
N LEU A 91 11.65 -27.61 -16.24
CA LEU A 91 12.36 -28.69 -15.54
C LEU A 91 11.96 -30.08 -16.06
N ILE A 92 10.69 -30.25 -16.45
CA ILE A 92 10.17 -31.51 -17.01
C ILE A 92 10.56 -31.65 -18.49
N TRP A 93 10.76 -30.53 -19.20
CA TRP A 93 11.11 -30.51 -20.61
C TRP A 93 12.56 -30.94 -20.83
N HIS A 94 12.75 -32.13 -21.43
CA HIS A 94 14.06 -32.66 -21.85
C HIS A 94 14.62 -32.03 -23.14
N GLY A 95 14.02 -30.95 -23.64
CA GLY A 95 14.50 -30.27 -24.85
C GLY A 95 15.63 -29.27 -24.60
N ASP A 96 16.06 -28.63 -25.68
CA ASP A 96 17.20 -27.73 -25.71
C ASP A 96 17.00 -26.51 -24.77
N GLY A 97 17.94 -26.28 -23.84
CA GLY A 97 17.83 -25.26 -22.77
C GLY A 97 17.65 -23.82 -23.29
N ARG A 98 17.90 -23.59 -24.58
CA ARG A 98 17.61 -22.33 -25.28
C ARG A 98 16.11 -22.04 -25.37
N GLN A 99 15.26 -23.06 -25.53
CA GLN A 99 13.80 -22.84 -25.64
C GLN A 99 13.18 -22.44 -24.31
N LEU A 100 13.64 -23.03 -23.21
CA LEU A 100 13.20 -22.64 -21.86
C LEU A 100 13.55 -21.18 -21.56
N LYS A 101 14.77 -20.74 -21.91
CA LYS A 101 15.18 -19.34 -21.74
C LYS A 101 14.23 -18.41 -22.48
N LYS A 102 13.92 -18.70 -23.76
CA LYS A 102 12.95 -17.92 -24.56
C LYS A 102 11.57 -17.84 -23.91
N LEU A 103 11.07 -18.94 -23.35
CA LEU A 103 9.78 -18.96 -22.68
C LEU A 103 9.78 -18.08 -21.40
N ILE A 104 10.83 -18.16 -20.59
CA ILE A 104 10.98 -17.33 -19.37
C ILE A 104 11.02 -15.84 -19.73
N PHE A 105 11.77 -15.48 -20.76
CA PHE A 105 11.85 -14.09 -21.24
C PHE A 105 10.49 -13.60 -21.77
N ALA A 106 9.82 -14.39 -22.62
CA ALA A 106 8.51 -14.02 -23.16
C ALA A 106 7.46 -13.80 -22.05
N VAL A 107 7.41 -14.67 -21.03
CA VAL A 107 6.51 -14.48 -19.89
C VAL A 107 6.87 -13.22 -19.10
N MET A 108 8.16 -12.98 -18.86
CA MET A 108 8.63 -11.79 -18.15
C MET A 108 8.30 -10.49 -18.90
N GLU A 109 8.46 -10.46 -20.22
CA GLU A 109 8.12 -9.32 -21.08
C GLU A 109 6.65 -8.94 -20.94
N VAL A 110 5.76 -9.93 -21.05
CA VAL A 110 4.32 -9.71 -20.85
C VAL A 110 4.05 -9.18 -19.45
N CYS A 111 4.67 -9.77 -18.42
CA CYS A 111 4.53 -9.28 -17.04
C CYS A 111 5.02 -7.84 -16.87
N LEU A 112 6.17 -7.47 -17.44
CA LEU A 112 6.72 -6.11 -17.39
C LEU A 112 5.81 -5.11 -18.11
N LEU A 113 5.29 -5.46 -19.28
CA LEU A 113 4.36 -4.63 -20.04
C LEU A 113 3.05 -4.41 -19.27
N CYS A 114 2.44 -5.49 -18.76
CA CYS A 114 1.21 -5.41 -17.98
C CYS A 114 1.40 -4.63 -16.67
N ASN A 115 2.49 -4.86 -15.95
CA ASN A 115 2.79 -4.14 -14.71
C ASN A 115 3.10 -2.66 -14.97
N GLY A 116 3.85 -2.34 -16.03
CA GLY A 116 4.13 -0.97 -16.45
C GLY A 116 2.84 -0.23 -16.83
N LEU A 117 1.97 -0.86 -17.62
CA LEU A 117 0.66 -0.33 -17.99
C LEU A 117 -0.22 -0.08 -16.75
N PHE A 118 -0.32 -1.07 -15.86
CA PHE A 118 -1.08 -0.92 -14.63
C PHE A 118 -0.56 0.22 -13.75
N ARG A 119 0.76 0.38 -13.65
CA ARG A 119 1.38 1.47 -12.89
C ARG A 119 1.12 2.84 -13.53
N CYS A 120 1.17 2.94 -14.86
CA CYS A 120 0.80 4.15 -15.59
C CYS A 120 -0.67 4.53 -15.37
N LEU A 121 -1.59 3.56 -15.54
CA LEU A 121 -3.02 3.76 -15.29
C LEU A 121 -3.29 4.16 -13.85
N SER A 122 -2.68 3.47 -12.88
CA SER A 122 -2.82 3.79 -11.45
C SER A 122 -2.29 5.19 -11.12
N ALA A 123 -1.15 5.59 -11.69
CA ALA A 123 -0.58 6.92 -11.49
C ALA A 123 -1.42 8.03 -12.15
N ALA A 124 -2.00 7.75 -13.32
CA ALA A 124 -2.87 8.68 -14.04
C ALA A 124 -4.21 8.90 -13.31
N LEU A 125 -4.77 7.83 -12.73
CA LEU A 125 -6.03 7.87 -11.97
C LEU A 125 -5.85 8.47 -10.57
N ILE A 126 -4.83 8.03 -9.84
CA ILE A 126 -4.59 8.43 -8.45
C ILE A 126 -3.35 9.33 -8.43
N GLN A 127 -3.51 10.58 -8.88
CA GLN A 127 -2.42 11.56 -9.02
C GLN A 127 -1.87 12.03 -7.67
N ARG A 128 -1.19 11.15 -6.94
CA ARG A 128 -0.48 11.50 -5.69
C ARG A 128 0.66 12.46 -5.99
N ARG A 129 1.19 13.13 -4.96
CA ARG A 129 2.31 14.11 -5.04
C ARG A 129 3.56 13.69 -5.85
N ARG A 130 3.74 12.42 -6.19
CA ARG A 130 4.85 11.89 -7.03
C ARG A 130 4.36 11.02 -8.19
N TRP A 131 3.14 11.24 -8.66
CA TRP A 131 2.52 10.46 -9.72
C TRP A 131 3.41 10.41 -10.97
N ALA A 132 4.01 11.54 -11.37
CA ALA A 132 4.92 11.61 -12.51
C ALA A 132 6.11 10.64 -12.38
N ARG A 133 6.66 10.45 -11.17
CA ARG A 133 7.75 9.46 -10.97
C ARG A 133 7.24 8.03 -11.15
N HIS A 134 6.06 7.72 -10.63
CA HIS A 134 5.46 6.39 -10.77
C HIS A 134 5.05 6.11 -12.22
N PHE A 135 4.56 7.13 -12.93
CA PHE A 135 4.24 7.10 -14.34
C PHE A 135 5.50 6.87 -15.18
N LEU A 136 6.56 7.66 -14.98
CA LEU A 136 7.85 7.48 -15.66
C LEU A 136 8.47 6.10 -15.40
N LEU A 137 8.36 5.58 -14.17
CA LEU A 137 8.79 4.22 -13.86
C LEU A 137 7.97 3.17 -14.63
N GLY A 138 6.66 3.36 -14.76
CA GLY A 138 5.81 2.48 -15.58
C GLY A 138 6.16 2.55 -17.07
N CYS A 139 6.39 3.74 -17.61
CA CYS A 139 6.90 3.92 -18.98
C CYS A 139 8.26 3.22 -19.16
N GLY A 140 9.17 3.34 -18.19
CA GLY A 140 10.47 2.67 -18.22
C GLY A 140 10.34 1.15 -18.22
N GLU A 141 9.41 0.58 -17.44
CA GLU A 141 9.11 -0.87 -17.46
C GLU A 141 8.55 -1.32 -18.82
N MET A 142 7.68 -0.52 -19.44
CA MET A 142 7.15 -0.82 -20.77
C MET A 142 8.22 -0.74 -21.86
N VAL A 143 9.09 0.28 -21.81
CA VAL A 143 10.23 0.40 -22.74
C VAL A 143 11.19 -0.78 -22.55
N LEU A 144 11.50 -1.15 -21.31
CA LEU A 144 12.35 -2.30 -21.02
C LEU A 144 11.73 -3.59 -21.58
N GLY A 145 10.42 -3.82 -21.38
CA GLY A 145 9.72 -4.96 -21.96
C GLY A 145 9.76 -4.97 -23.49
N GLY A 146 9.57 -3.82 -24.14
CA GLY A 146 9.68 -3.68 -25.59
C GLY A 146 11.11 -3.92 -26.11
N VAL A 147 12.12 -3.37 -25.44
CA VAL A 147 13.53 -3.57 -25.80
C VAL A 147 13.91 -5.04 -25.67
N LEU A 148 13.47 -5.72 -24.60
CA LEU A 148 13.67 -7.17 -24.44
C LEU A 148 13.06 -7.96 -25.60
N PHE A 149 11.83 -7.62 -26.00
CA PHE A 149 11.13 -8.25 -27.12
C PHE A 149 11.89 -8.10 -28.45
N PHE A 150 12.41 -6.91 -28.75
CA PHE A 150 13.09 -6.63 -30.01
C PHE A 150 14.57 -7.03 -30.04
N SER A 151 15.24 -7.13 -28.90
CA SER A 151 16.69 -7.40 -28.84
C SER A 151 17.05 -8.83 -29.26
N GLY A 152 16.05 -9.70 -29.44
CA GLY A 152 16.29 -11.12 -29.54
C GLY A 152 16.82 -11.66 -28.21
N HIS A 153 16.58 -12.93 -27.93
CA HIS A 153 16.93 -13.56 -26.65
C HIS A 153 18.45 -13.83 -26.49
N ASP A 154 19.27 -12.84 -26.84
CA ASP A 154 20.73 -12.86 -26.88
C ASP A 154 21.34 -12.34 -25.58
N LEU A 155 22.68 -12.25 -25.52
CA LEU A 155 23.45 -11.79 -24.35
C LEU A 155 22.93 -10.45 -23.76
N HIS A 156 22.46 -9.54 -24.62
CA HIS A 156 21.85 -8.27 -24.22
C HIS A 156 20.57 -8.46 -23.39
N GLY A 157 19.73 -9.44 -23.73
CA GLY A 157 18.53 -9.79 -22.96
C GLY A 157 18.88 -10.35 -21.57
N CYS A 158 19.94 -11.17 -21.48
CA CYS A 158 20.48 -11.65 -20.22
C CYS A 158 20.97 -10.50 -19.32
N LEU A 159 21.70 -9.54 -19.89
CA LEU A 159 22.19 -8.35 -19.18
C LEU A 159 21.04 -7.48 -18.66
N LEU A 160 20.01 -7.27 -19.47
CA LEU A 160 18.84 -6.47 -19.09
C LEU A 160 18.01 -7.14 -17.99
N LEU A 161 17.79 -8.45 -18.06
CA LEU A 161 17.05 -9.19 -17.02
C LEU A 161 17.83 -9.24 -15.70
N GLY A 162 19.11 -9.61 -15.75
CA GLY A 162 19.98 -9.64 -14.57
C GLY A 162 20.11 -8.25 -13.96
N GLY A 163 20.32 -7.23 -14.78
CA GLY A 163 20.38 -5.82 -14.37
C GLY A 163 19.09 -5.34 -13.71
N TRP A 164 17.92 -5.71 -14.25
CA TRP A 164 16.63 -5.39 -13.64
C TRP A 164 16.47 -6.04 -12.26
N LEU A 165 16.83 -7.32 -12.11
CA LEU A 165 16.75 -8.04 -10.84
C LEU A 165 17.73 -7.46 -9.80
N ILE A 166 18.95 -7.11 -10.21
CA ILE A 166 19.94 -6.40 -9.38
C ILE A 166 19.33 -5.07 -8.90
N PHE A 167 18.76 -4.27 -9.80
CA PHE A 167 18.16 -2.99 -9.44
C PHE A 167 17.00 -3.14 -8.46
N LEU A 168 16.17 -4.17 -8.63
CA LEU A 168 15.05 -4.49 -7.74
C LEU A 168 15.55 -4.85 -6.34
N LEU A 169 16.50 -5.80 -6.24
CA LEU A 169 17.08 -6.24 -4.98
C LEU A 169 17.81 -5.11 -4.26
N LEU A 170 18.59 -4.32 -4.99
CA LEU A 170 19.31 -3.17 -4.43
C LEU A 170 18.34 -2.10 -3.92
N SER A 171 17.29 -1.79 -4.69
CA SER A 171 16.25 -0.83 -4.28
C SER A 171 15.52 -1.28 -3.01
N PHE A 172 15.22 -2.58 -2.92
CA PHE A 172 14.61 -3.20 -1.74
C PHE A 172 15.54 -3.13 -0.53
N SER A 173 16.77 -3.65 -0.65
CA SER A 173 17.79 -3.64 0.41
C SER A 173 18.11 -2.25 0.91
N LEU A 174 18.30 -1.27 0.02
CA LEU A 174 18.55 0.12 0.40
C LEU A 174 17.34 0.74 1.11
N THR A 175 16.13 0.36 0.74
CA THR A 175 14.91 0.85 1.42
C THR A 175 14.83 0.30 2.84
N ILE A 176 15.03 -1.01 3.02
CA ILE A 176 15.06 -1.63 4.35
C ILE A 176 16.19 -1.07 5.20
N TRP A 177 17.39 -0.95 4.63
CA TRP A 177 18.55 -0.40 5.32
C TRP A 177 18.34 1.06 5.75
N ARG A 178 17.71 1.88 4.92
CA ARG A 178 17.33 3.26 5.29
C ARG A 178 16.34 3.28 6.44
N VAL A 179 15.35 2.38 6.45
CA VAL A 179 14.40 2.25 7.56
C VAL A 179 15.14 1.81 8.84
N TYR A 180 16.02 0.82 8.75
CA TYR A 180 16.86 0.35 9.84
C TYR A 180 17.76 1.47 10.41
N ARG A 181 18.41 2.28 9.56
CA ARG A 181 19.23 3.40 10.02
C ARG A 181 18.40 4.52 10.65
N GLN A 182 17.21 4.81 10.12
CA GLN A 182 16.31 5.80 10.73
C GLN A 182 15.83 5.33 12.10
N TRP A 183 15.57 4.02 12.22
CA TRP A 183 15.19 3.38 13.46
C TRP A 183 16.25 3.52 14.55
N GLN A 184 17.51 3.22 14.25
CA GLN A 184 18.61 3.31 15.22
C GLN A 184 18.83 4.72 15.79
N ARG A 185 18.29 5.74 15.12
CA ARG A 185 18.38 7.13 15.55
C ARG A 185 17.17 7.61 16.35
N LEU A 186 16.19 6.74 16.59
CA LEU A 186 14.99 7.07 17.36
C LEU A 186 15.33 6.99 18.87
N PRO A 187 15.23 8.10 19.63
CA PRO A 187 15.46 8.09 21.07
C PRO A 187 14.50 7.14 21.81
N ASP A 188 14.90 6.73 23.02
CA ASP A 188 14.06 5.92 23.89
C ASP A 188 12.81 6.70 24.32
N GLY A 189 11.62 6.14 24.05
CA GLY A 189 10.32 6.73 24.41
C GLY A 189 9.63 7.52 23.29
N ASP A 190 10.29 7.76 22.15
CA ASP A 190 9.71 8.51 21.05
C ASP A 190 8.78 7.66 20.16
N SER A 191 7.73 8.30 19.62
CA SER A 191 6.76 7.66 18.74
C SER A 191 7.32 7.38 17.34
N LEU A 192 6.90 6.26 16.76
CA LEU A 192 7.26 5.85 15.39
C LEU A 192 6.85 6.87 14.32
N THR A 193 5.84 7.68 14.60
CA THR A 193 5.35 8.72 13.70
C THR A 193 6.35 9.84 13.47
N LEU A 194 7.39 9.95 14.33
CA LEU A 194 8.46 10.93 14.20
C LEU A 194 9.55 10.50 13.19
N LEU A 195 9.55 9.23 12.74
CA LEU A 195 10.52 8.79 11.75
C LEU A 195 10.33 9.55 10.43
N PRO A 196 11.41 9.93 9.73
CA PRO A 196 11.34 10.67 8.47
C PRO A 196 10.48 9.99 7.40
N CYS A 197 10.29 8.67 7.46
CA CYS A 197 9.40 7.95 6.57
C CYS A 197 7.92 8.30 6.77
N PHE A 198 7.47 8.68 7.97
CA PHE A 198 6.10 9.13 8.28
C PHE A 198 5.91 10.64 8.07
N CYS A 199 6.92 11.46 8.36
CA CYS A 199 6.85 12.92 8.21
C CYS A 199 6.96 13.44 6.75
N ARG A 200 7.04 12.54 5.76
CA ARG A 200 7.28 12.88 4.33
C ARG A 200 6.10 13.64 3.71
N GLY A 201 6.15 14.96 3.86
CA GLY A 201 5.21 15.93 3.31
C GLY A 201 5.27 17.26 4.04
N HIS A 202 5.57 17.20 5.33
CA HIS A 202 5.78 18.31 6.24
C HIS A 202 7.28 18.41 6.55
N ARG A 203 8.04 19.08 5.68
CA ARG A 203 9.48 19.37 5.87
C ARG A 203 9.77 20.07 7.21
N ASN A 204 8.75 20.60 7.88
CA ASN A 204 8.83 21.31 9.14
C ASN A 204 8.55 20.46 10.39
N MET A 205 8.16 19.18 10.28
CA MET A 205 8.02 18.33 11.49
C MET A 205 9.35 17.95 12.13
N ALA A 206 10.48 18.06 11.41
CA ALA A 206 11.82 17.97 12.03
C ALA A 206 12.11 19.12 13.01
N ARG A 207 11.25 20.16 13.04
CA ARG A 207 11.26 21.24 14.05
C ARG A 207 10.22 21.06 15.15
N LEU A 208 9.37 20.02 15.08
CA LEU A 208 8.70 19.60 16.29
C LEU A 208 9.82 19.09 17.19
N LYS A 209 10.14 19.86 18.23
CA LYS A 209 10.83 19.31 19.40
C LYS A 209 10.21 17.95 19.67
N PRO A 210 10.99 16.93 20.08
CA PRO A 210 10.41 15.68 20.58
C PRO A 210 9.25 16.11 21.44
N TRP A 211 8.04 15.66 21.08
CA TRP A 211 6.89 15.91 21.93
C TRP A 211 7.25 15.09 23.16
N LEU A 212 7.99 15.72 24.09
CA LEU A 212 8.24 15.21 25.41
C LEU A 212 6.83 14.98 25.87
N GLN A 213 6.42 13.71 25.85
CA GLN A 213 5.27 13.32 26.63
C GLN A 213 5.71 13.72 28.03
N THR A 214 5.25 14.89 28.49
CA THR A 214 5.13 15.12 29.92
C THR A 214 4.48 13.85 30.41
N PRO A 215 5.10 13.17 31.41
CA PRO A 215 4.51 11.98 31.98
C PRO A 215 3.02 12.25 32.14
N PHE A 216 2.18 11.40 31.54
CA PHE A 216 0.74 11.55 31.74
C PHE A 216 0.55 11.70 33.24
N PRO A 217 -0.11 12.78 33.71
CA PRO A 217 -0.30 12.99 35.13
C PRO A 217 -0.78 11.66 35.72
N SER A 218 -0.17 11.19 36.81
CA SER A 218 -0.59 9.94 37.45
C SER A 218 -2.08 9.96 37.83
N ASP A 219 -2.64 11.17 37.97
CA ASP A 219 -4.06 11.46 38.22
C ASP A 219 -4.87 11.81 36.96
N SER A 220 -4.36 11.54 35.74
CA SER A 220 -5.15 11.77 34.54
C SER A 220 -6.30 10.76 34.49
N GLU A 221 -7.53 11.27 34.57
CA GLU A 221 -8.71 10.43 34.38
C GLU A 221 -8.60 9.67 33.06
N THR A 222 -8.59 8.34 33.15
CA THR A 222 -8.52 7.49 31.98
C THR A 222 -9.90 7.46 31.33
N PHE A 223 -10.14 8.35 30.37
CA PHE A 223 -11.36 8.33 29.58
C PHE A 223 -11.20 7.47 28.32
N PRO A 224 -12.26 6.72 27.92
CA PRO A 224 -12.23 5.92 26.72
C PRO A 224 -12.16 6.80 25.46
N LEU A 225 -11.24 6.45 24.57
CA LEU A 225 -11.17 6.99 23.22
C LEU A 225 -12.11 6.19 22.31
N TYR A 226 -13.09 6.87 21.73
CA TYR A 226 -14.01 6.28 20.76
C TYR A 226 -13.63 6.70 19.35
N VAL A 227 -13.50 5.71 18.47
CA VAL A 227 -13.37 5.94 17.03
C VAL A 227 -14.73 5.65 16.39
N HIS A 228 -15.32 6.67 15.78
CA HIS A 228 -16.56 6.57 15.02
C HIS A 228 -16.22 6.41 13.56
N VAL A 229 -16.63 5.29 12.95
CA VAL A 229 -16.40 5.02 11.53
C VAL A 229 -17.75 4.92 10.85
N TRP A 230 -17.94 5.73 9.82
CA TRP A 230 -19.11 5.67 8.94
C TRP A 230 -18.69 5.10 7.62
N GLN A 231 -19.38 4.06 7.20
CA GLN A 231 -19.25 3.52 5.87
C GLN A 231 -20.48 3.92 5.07
N ALA A 232 -20.27 4.55 3.91
CA ALA A 232 -21.35 4.73 2.96
C ALA A 232 -21.87 3.34 2.54
N GLN A 233 -23.16 3.10 2.77
CA GLN A 233 -23.87 1.93 2.25
C GLN A 233 -24.97 2.44 1.34
N CYS A 234 -25.05 1.90 0.12
CA CYS A 234 -26.22 2.07 -0.73
C CYS A 234 -27.09 0.83 -0.60
N GLU A 235 -28.42 1.02 -0.64
CA GLU A 235 -29.35 -0.09 -0.76
C GLU A 235 -28.94 -0.96 -1.95
N ALA A 236 -28.65 -2.23 -1.65
CA ALA A 236 -27.99 -3.18 -2.55
C ALA A 236 -28.85 -3.57 -3.78
N ASP A 237 -30.10 -3.15 -3.82
CA ASP A 237 -31.12 -3.73 -4.70
C ASP A 237 -31.23 -3.03 -6.07
N LYS A 238 -30.67 -1.82 -6.22
CA LYS A 238 -30.93 -0.98 -7.41
C LYS A 238 -29.72 -0.64 -8.29
N GLN A 239 -28.50 -1.06 -7.95
CA GLN A 239 -27.31 -0.78 -8.76
C GLN A 239 -26.34 -1.95 -8.91
N PRO A 240 -25.70 -2.10 -10.10
CA PRO A 240 -24.65 -3.09 -10.30
C PRO A 240 -23.48 -2.82 -9.35
N ARG A 241 -23.08 -3.85 -8.59
CA ARG A 241 -21.96 -3.78 -7.64
C ARG A 241 -20.64 -3.51 -8.36
N ARG A 242 -19.92 -2.48 -7.93
CA ARG A 242 -18.56 -2.14 -8.38
C ARG A 242 -17.58 -2.52 -7.26
N TYR A 243 -17.22 -3.80 -7.19
CA TYR A 243 -16.45 -4.37 -6.07
C TYR A 243 -15.21 -3.58 -5.60
N VAL A 244 -14.50 -2.91 -6.52
CA VAL A 244 -13.30 -2.13 -6.16
C VAL A 244 -13.68 -0.73 -5.64
N ILE A 245 -14.66 -0.06 -6.27
CA ILE A 245 -15.04 1.31 -5.92
C ILE A 245 -15.87 1.30 -4.63
N ASP A 246 -16.90 0.45 -4.57
CA ASP A 246 -17.85 0.38 -3.46
C ASP A 246 -17.15 -0.05 -2.15
N ARG A 247 -16.05 -0.81 -2.24
CA ARG A 247 -15.31 -1.31 -1.06
C ARG A 247 -14.24 -0.35 -0.54
N TYR A 248 -13.55 0.37 -1.43
CA TYR A 248 -12.32 1.09 -1.08
C TYR A 248 -12.40 2.61 -1.22
N ILE A 249 -13.44 3.12 -1.90
CA ILE A 249 -13.50 4.54 -2.28
C ILE A 249 -14.80 5.17 -1.77
N GLY A 250 -15.95 4.57 -2.08
CA GLY A 250 -17.26 5.12 -1.76
C GLY A 250 -18.34 4.49 -2.63
N VAL A 251 -19.60 4.78 -2.33
CA VAL A 251 -20.76 4.17 -2.99
C VAL A 251 -21.56 5.24 -3.72
N ILE A 252 -22.06 4.94 -4.92
CA ILE A 252 -22.99 5.84 -5.62
C ILE A 252 -24.42 5.43 -5.24
N ASN A 253 -25.23 6.39 -4.77
CA ASN A 253 -26.61 6.14 -4.38
C ASN A 253 -27.53 5.96 -5.62
N GLY A 254 -28.78 5.52 -5.41
CA GLY A 254 -29.78 5.36 -6.46
C GLY A 254 -30.07 6.63 -7.29
N ALA A 255 -29.81 7.82 -6.71
CA ALA A 255 -29.94 9.12 -7.37
C ALA A 255 -28.69 9.52 -8.19
N GLY A 256 -27.60 8.74 -8.15
CA GLY A 256 -26.37 9.01 -8.87
C GLY A 256 -25.34 9.86 -8.12
N GLU A 257 -25.60 10.20 -6.86
CA GLU A 257 -24.70 10.97 -5.99
C GLU A 257 -23.67 10.04 -5.33
N PHE A 258 -22.43 10.51 -5.19
CA PHE A 258 -21.34 9.71 -4.62
C PHE A 258 -21.18 9.98 -3.12
N CYS A 259 -21.27 8.92 -2.32
CA CYS A 259 -21.13 8.94 -0.87
C CYS A 259 -19.82 8.28 -0.45
N THR A 260 -19.01 8.98 0.35
CA THR A 260 -17.77 8.43 0.93
C THR A 260 -17.96 8.07 2.40
N GLY A 261 -17.19 7.10 2.88
CA GLY A 261 -17.05 6.89 4.32
C GLY A 261 -16.29 8.03 4.99
N HIS A 262 -16.42 8.11 6.31
CA HIS A 262 -15.75 9.10 7.15
C HIS A 262 -15.29 8.46 8.46
N ALA A 263 -14.34 9.08 9.15
CA ALA A 263 -13.97 8.67 10.50
C ALA A 263 -13.75 9.89 11.40
N ALA A 264 -14.25 9.79 12.62
CA ALA A 264 -14.08 10.80 13.66
C ALA A 264 -13.68 10.12 14.97
N LEU A 265 -13.25 10.96 15.90
CA LEU A 265 -12.69 10.54 17.18
C LEU A 265 -13.32 11.38 18.28
N SER A 266 -13.81 10.72 19.32
CA SER A 266 -14.37 11.39 20.49
C SER A 266 -13.76 10.86 21.78
N PHE A 267 -13.59 11.74 22.75
CA PHE A 267 -12.98 11.42 24.04
C PHE A 267 -13.92 11.85 25.17
N GLY A 268 -15.14 11.32 25.15
CA GLY A 268 -16.20 11.66 26.09
C GLY A 268 -16.65 13.13 25.98
N GLN A 269 -16.82 13.80 27.12
CA GLN A 269 -17.20 15.21 27.18
C GLN A 269 -16.04 16.17 26.86
N HIS A 270 -14.81 15.65 26.76
CA HIS A 270 -13.60 16.47 26.64
C HIS A 270 -13.32 16.92 25.20
N GLY A 271 -13.95 16.30 24.20
CA GLY A 271 -13.90 16.81 22.84
C GLY A 271 -14.19 15.80 21.74
N TYR A 272 -14.28 16.37 20.54
CA TYR A 272 -14.66 15.70 19.31
C TYR A 272 -13.79 16.22 18.16
N ILE A 273 -13.18 15.29 17.42
CA ILE A 273 -12.34 15.58 16.26
C ILE A 273 -12.90 14.82 15.07
N SER A 274 -13.35 15.56 14.06
CA SER A 274 -13.86 15.05 12.81
C SER A 274 -13.17 15.80 11.67
N LEU A 275 -12.66 15.08 10.67
CA LEU A 275 -12.05 15.70 9.48
C LEU A 275 -13.15 16.19 8.52
N TYR A 276 -13.97 17.12 8.99
CA TYR A 276 -15.13 17.61 8.26
C TYR A 276 -14.75 18.80 7.37
N PRO A 277 -15.07 18.78 6.06
CA PRO A 277 -14.72 19.90 5.17
C PRO A 277 -15.62 21.12 5.46
N LEU A 278 -15.04 22.32 5.33
CA LEU A 278 -15.76 23.59 5.52
C LEU A 278 -16.87 23.77 4.47
N GLN A 279 -16.59 23.33 3.23
CA GLN A 279 -17.54 23.29 2.12
C GLN A 279 -17.79 21.84 1.75
N GLU A 280 -19.06 21.47 1.62
CA GLU A 280 -19.44 20.11 1.27
C GLU A 280 -18.93 19.74 -0.14
N ILE A 281 -18.58 18.47 -0.30
CA ILE A 281 -18.22 17.92 -1.59
C ILE A 281 -19.49 17.25 -2.10
N GLU A 282 -20.20 17.88 -3.04
CA GLU A 282 -21.33 17.29 -3.75
C GLU A 282 -20.85 16.77 -5.11
N PRO A 283 -20.56 15.47 -5.25
CA PRO A 283 -19.99 14.95 -6.47
C PRO A 283 -21.09 14.77 -7.51
N ALA A 284 -21.07 15.56 -8.58
CA ALA A 284 -21.65 15.09 -9.84
C ALA A 284 -20.88 13.85 -10.30
N ARG A 285 -21.56 12.83 -10.82
CA ARG A 285 -20.95 11.56 -11.29
C ARG A 285 -19.78 11.78 -12.25
N GLU A 286 -19.89 12.80 -13.10
CA GLU A 286 -18.89 13.21 -14.09
C GLU A 286 -17.61 13.79 -13.46
N ALA A 287 -17.72 14.35 -12.25
CA ALA A 287 -16.59 14.92 -11.51
C ALA A 287 -15.81 13.88 -10.69
N LEU A 288 -16.27 12.62 -10.65
CA LEU A 288 -15.65 11.56 -9.83
C LEU A 288 -14.16 11.35 -10.12
N PRO A 289 -13.68 11.25 -11.38
CA PRO A 289 -12.25 11.10 -11.66
C PRO A 289 -11.43 12.28 -11.13
N ARG A 290 -11.98 13.49 -11.20
CA ARG A 290 -11.34 14.70 -10.68
C ARG A 290 -11.26 14.67 -9.15
N LEU A 291 -12.28 14.18 -8.46
CA LEU A 291 -12.29 14.05 -6.99
C LEU A 291 -11.30 12.99 -6.47
N LEU A 292 -11.00 11.97 -7.27
CA LEU A 292 -10.03 10.93 -6.93
C LEU A 292 -8.57 11.40 -7.06
N LEU A 293 -8.34 12.59 -7.60
CA LEU A 293 -7.01 13.18 -7.69
C LEU A 293 -6.53 13.61 -6.30
N ALA A 294 -5.54 12.90 -5.76
CA ALA A 294 -4.91 13.23 -4.48
C ALA A 294 -3.89 14.39 -4.59
N GLY A 295 -4.24 15.43 -5.35
CA GLY A 295 -3.42 16.63 -5.58
C GLY A 295 -3.96 17.84 -4.81
N GLN A 296 -3.15 18.90 -4.71
CA GLN A 296 -3.51 20.13 -3.99
C GLN A 296 -4.78 20.81 -4.51
N ILE A 297 -5.15 20.53 -5.77
CA ILE A 297 -6.39 21.02 -6.38
C ILE A 297 -7.65 20.58 -5.64
N ASN A 298 -7.57 19.48 -4.87
CA ASN A 298 -8.66 18.96 -4.06
C ASN A 298 -8.46 19.18 -2.55
N ASP A 299 -7.46 19.97 -2.14
CA ASP A 299 -7.31 20.36 -0.75
C ASP A 299 -8.50 21.24 -0.35
N ARG A 300 -9.23 20.83 0.69
CA ARG A 300 -10.38 21.58 1.21
C ARG A 300 -10.06 22.08 2.62
N PRO A 301 -10.41 23.34 2.95
CA PRO A 301 -10.33 23.79 4.33
C PRO A 301 -11.25 22.93 5.19
N GLY A 302 -10.76 22.52 6.38
CA GLY A 302 -11.56 21.78 7.35
C GLY A 302 -12.27 22.71 8.34
N ARG A 303 -13.28 22.19 9.03
CA ARG A 303 -13.91 22.81 10.20
C ARG A 303 -14.02 21.81 11.34
N PHE A 304 -13.90 22.29 12.57
CA PHE A 304 -14.18 21.47 13.74
C PHE A 304 -15.67 21.52 14.07
N LEU A 305 -16.25 20.34 14.31
CA LEU A 305 -17.62 20.21 14.77
C LEU A 305 -17.65 20.05 16.29
N PRO A 306 -18.72 20.52 16.97
CA PRO A 306 -18.77 20.52 18.43
C PRO A 306 -19.00 19.13 19.02
N SER A 307 -19.73 18.25 18.31
CA SER A 307 -20.03 16.90 18.80
C SER A 307 -20.46 15.96 17.68
N LEU A 308 -20.41 14.66 17.98
CA LEU A 308 -20.98 13.60 17.15
C LEU A 308 -22.46 13.85 16.83
N ALA A 309 -23.24 14.25 17.83
CA ALA A 309 -24.67 14.50 17.66
C ALA A 309 -24.93 15.66 16.68
N ALA A 310 -24.14 16.73 16.75
CA ALA A 310 -24.22 17.84 15.82
C ALA A 310 -23.84 17.42 14.39
N GLU A 311 -22.82 16.57 14.24
CA GLU A 311 -22.46 16.02 12.93
C GLU A 311 -23.58 15.16 12.36
N VAL A 312 -24.10 14.20 13.12
CA VAL A 312 -25.21 13.32 12.70
C VAL A 312 -26.47 14.12 12.37
N ALA A 313 -26.82 15.13 13.17
CA ALA A 313 -27.95 16.01 12.89
C ALA A 313 -27.74 16.81 11.60
N GLY A 314 -26.52 17.30 11.37
CA GLY A 314 -26.12 17.96 10.14
C GLY A 314 -26.25 17.06 8.91
N TRP A 315 -25.93 15.77 9.03
CA TRP A 315 -26.14 14.80 7.95
C TRP A 315 -27.63 14.47 7.76
N ARG A 316 -28.37 14.17 8.84
CA ARG A 316 -29.80 13.78 8.77
C ARG A 316 -30.70 14.86 8.19
N SER A 317 -30.51 16.11 8.61
CA SER A 317 -31.28 17.25 8.08
C SER A 317 -31.04 17.50 6.58
N ARG A 318 -29.94 16.96 6.03
CA ARG A 318 -29.62 17.05 4.59
C ARG A 318 -30.14 15.86 3.80
N ILE A 319 -30.09 14.65 4.36
CA ILE A 319 -30.59 13.42 3.74
C ILE A 319 -32.11 13.44 3.52
N SER A 320 -32.88 14.26 4.25
CA SER A 320 -34.32 14.43 4.00
C SER A 320 -34.67 15.09 2.65
N ARG A 321 -33.68 15.45 1.82
CA ARG A 321 -33.88 15.94 0.44
C ARG A 321 -33.61 14.90 -0.66
N SER A 322 -32.94 13.78 -0.36
CA SER A 322 -32.69 12.71 -1.33
C SER A 322 -32.24 11.41 -0.63
N VAL A 323 -33.17 10.47 -0.42
CA VAL A 323 -32.97 9.02 -0.16
C VAL A 323 -32.04 8.62 1.01
N SER A 324 -32.58 7.88 1.98
CA SER A 324 -31.87 7.29 3.12
C SER A 324 -30.67 6.40 2.75
N PRO A 325 -29.42 6.76 3.12
CA PRO A 325 -28.40 5.77 3.38
C PRO A 325 -28.55 5.27 4.81
N ALA A 326 -28.53 3.95 5.01
CA ALA A 326 -28.38 3.35 6.32
C ALA A 326 -26.97 3.69 6.85
N ILE A 327 -26.90 4.63 7.80
CA ILE A 327 -25.65 4.95 8.49
C ILE A 327 -25.48 3.97 9.64
N THR A 328 -24.66 2.94 9.47
CA THR A 328 -24.22 2.10 10.58
C THR A 328 -23.08 2.80 11.32
N VAL A 329 -23.28 3.16 12.58
CA VAL A 329 -22.23 3.70 13.45
C VAL A 329 -21.65 2.54 14.24
N GLY A 330 -20.43 2.12 13.89
CA GLY A 330 -19.67 1.18 14.73
C GLY A 330 -18.94 1.94 15.83
N HIS A 331 -19.18 1.58 17.09
CA HIS A 331 -18.44 2.12 18.22
C HIS A 331 -17.31 1.17 18.61
N TRP A 332 -16.07 1.66 18.50
CA TRP A 332 -14.88 0.90 18.87
C TRP A 332 -14.25 1.51 20.12
N ARG A 333 -14.19 0.72 21.21
CA ARG A 333 -13.55 1.12 22.46
C ARG A 333 -12.13 0.59 22.50
N ILE A 334 -11.14 1.48 22.52
CA ILE A 334 -9.74 1.08 22.75
C ILE A 334 -9.48 1.18 24.26
N THR A 335 -9.58 0.06 24.97
CA THR A 335 -9.11 -0.06 26.36
C THR A 335 -7.65 -0.52 26.36
N GLY A 336 -6.85 -0.04 27.32
CA GLY A 336 -5.39 -0.17 27.38
C GLY A 336 -4.78 -1.46 26.81
N MET A 337 -3.70 -1.30 26.04
CA MET A 337 -2.82 -2.41 25.64
C MET A 337 -2.29 -3.07 26.93
N PRO A 338 -2.61 -4.36 27.17
CA PRO A 338 -2.01 -5.47 26.42
C PRO A 338 -3.03 -6.50 25.92
N MET A 339 -2.79 -7.05 24.72
CA MET A 339 -3.62 -8.02 24.00
C MET A 339 -5.06 -7.56 23.72
N ALA A 340 -5.26 -6.97 22.54
CA ALA A 340 -6.58 -6.66 21.99
C ALA A 340 -7.45 -7.92 21.87
N ARG A 341 -8.37 -8.12 22.83
CA ARG A 341 -9.54 -8.99 22.67
C ARG A 341 -10.62 -8.15 21.98
N ILE A 342 -10.86 -8.47 20.72
CA ILE A 342 -11.88 -7.85 19.88
C ILE A 342 -13.23 -8.43 20.29
N VAL A 343 -14.09 -7.61 20.89
CA VAL A 343 -15.49 -7.97 21.16
C VAL A 343 -16.37 -6.99 20.40
N CYS A 344 -17.04 -7.48 19.35
CA CYS A 344 -18.12 -6.77 18.70
C CYS A 344 -19.36 -6.83 19.59
N THR A 345 -19.91 -5.69 19.97
CA THR A 345 -21.30 -5.61 20.44
C THR A 345 -22.14 -5.02 19.32
N THR A 346 -23.10 -5.81 18.85
CA THR A 346 -24.11 -5.48 17.82
C THR A 346 -25.06 -4.40 18.26
#